data_AF-A0A7T5CIW0-F1
#
_entry.id   AF-A0A7T5CIW0-F1
#
_cell.length_a   1.000
_cell.length_b   1.000
_cell.length_c   1.000
_cell.angle_alpha   90.00
_cell.angle_beta   90.00
_cell.angle_gamma   90.00
#
_symmetry.space_group_name_H-M   'P 1'
#
loop_
_entity.id
_entity.type
_entity.pdbx_description
1 polymer ?
#
loop_
_entity_poly.entity_id
_entity_poly.type
_entity_poly.pdbx_seq_one_letter_code
_entity_poly.pdbx_strand_id
1 'polypeptide(L)'
;MIRKRIYIFFGVLFTLSITACAAMYLYEPDMWGSGVLGRVFGVTAIFGVIVPMIVATDVWAIATLLNLDAKPSRSDEVKSGHSVYCHETKQVIVISDEVSGEVVADLPCIKCGYCLRGLKLGFECPECGCGVNGSINELKRIVNMPDYLRFSRFALSAFCVAVLTVSLMLLSVVVAHTLNALANSDTGAIFIVGCSWVVGVVVLLISVACIGVFSACAALFRIKYERLLERVVRK
;
A
#
# COMPACT_ATOMS: atom_id res chain seq x y z
N MET A 1 13.06 -7.88 5.23
CA MET A 1 14.24 -6.97 5.32
C MET A 1 14.37 -6.07 4.08
N ILE A 2 14.25 -6.61 2.86
CA ILE A 2 14.36 -5.86 1.59
C ILE A 2 13.39 -4.66 1.50
N ARG A 3 12.13 -4.81 1.93
CA ARG A 3 11.14 -3.71 1.91
C ARG A 3 11.58 -2.46 2.68
N LYS A 4 12.14 -2.62 3.88
CA LYS A 4 12.65 -1.47 4.68
C LYS A 4 13.78 -0.74 3.97
N ARG A 5 14.66 -1.47 3.26
CA ARG A 5 15.78 -0.88 2.53
C ARG A 5 15.32 -0.03 1.33
N ILE A 6 14.26 -0.45 0.65
CA ILE A 6 13.69 0.30 -0.48
C ILE A 6 13.12 1.65 0.02
N TYR A 7 12.37 1.67 1.11
CA TYR A 7 11.85 2.93 1.69
C TYR A 7 12.97 3.88 2.13
N ILE A 8 14.00 3.36 2.79
CA ILE A 8 15.15 4.18 3.21
C ILE A 8 15.87 4.74 1.98
N PHE A 9 16.06 3.93 0.93
CA PHE A 9 16.73 4.37 -0.30
C PHE A 9 15.98 5.50 -1.01
N PHE A 10 14.65 5.35 -1.20
CA PHE A 10 13.83 6.41 -1.81
C PHE A 10 13.76 7.65 -0.92
N GLY A 11 13.68 7.49 0.40
CA GLY A 11 13.76 8.60 1.35
C GLY A 11 15.06 9.38 1.24
N VAL A 12 16.21 8.70 1.16
CA VAL A 12 17.53 9.33 1.03
C VAL A 12 17.67 10.07 -0.30
N LEU A 13 17.30 9.44 -1.42
CA LEU A 13 17.30 10.10 -2.74
C LEU A 13 16.44 11.36 -2.74
N PHE A 14 15.29 11.31 -2.06
CA PHE A 14 14.38 12.43 -1.94
C PHE A 14 14.96 13.58 -1.11
N THR A 15 15.54 13.28 0.07
CA THR A 15 16.22 14.28 0.88
C THR A 15 17.35 14.94 0.11
N LEU A 16 18.15 14.17 -0.64
CA LEU A 16 19.22 14.71 -1.48
C LEU A 16 18.68 15.66 -2.57
N SER A 17 17.53 15.35 -3.16
CA SER A 17 16.87 16.23 -4.13
C SER A 17 16.40 17.55 -3.51
N ILE A 18 15.84 17.51 -2.29
CA ILE A 18 15.47 18.74 -1.55
C ILE A 18 16.72 19.55 -1.21
N THR A 19 17.75 18.92 -0.67
CA THR A 19 18.98 19.61 -0.27
C THR A 19 19.66 20.24 -1.47
N ALA A 20 19.64 19.59 -2.64
CA ALA A 20 20.14 20.16 -3.88
C ALA A 20 19.33 21.38 -4.34
N CYS A 21 17.99 21.33 -4.27
CA CYS A 21 17.13 22.48 -4.59
C CYS A 21 17.34 23.64 -3.61
N ALA A 22 17.43 23.35 -2.30
CA ALA A 22 17.68 24.35 -1.27
C ALA A 22 19.10 24.96 -1.39
N ALA A 23 20.10 24.15 -1.72
CA ALA A 23 21.47 24.63 -1.96
C ALA A 23 21.52 25.54 -3.19
N MET A 24 20.81 25.19 -4.27
CA MET A 24 20.70 26.07 -5.45
C MET A 24 19.99 27.39 -5.10
N TYR A 25 18.98 27.38 -4.24
CA TYR A 25 18.31 28.60 -3.76
C TYR A 25 19.25 29.50 -2.93
N LEU A 26 20.10 28.91 -2.10
CA LEU A 26 21.02 29.64 -1.24
C LEU A 26 22.24 30.20 -1.99
N TYR A 27 22.63 29.59 -3.11
CA TYR A 27 23.86 29.97 -3.82
C TYR A 27 23.70 31.26 -4.63
N GLU A 28 22.53 31.52 -5.23
CA GLU A 28 22.27 32.73 -6.03
C GLU A 28 20.84 33.28 -5.81
N PRO A 29 20.62 34.07 -4.74
CA PRO A 29 19.30 34.63 -4.41
C PRO A 29 18.81 35.64 -5.45
N ASP A 30 19.72 36.30 -6.17
CA ASP A 30 19.40 37.36 -7.13
C ASP A 30 18.85 36.82 -8.47
N MET A 31 19.06 35.54 -8.78
CA MET A 31 18.45 34.88 -9.95
C MET A 31 16.92 34.74 -9.83
N TRP A 32 16.37 34.83 -8.62
CA TRP A 32 14.96 34.63 -8.33
C TRP A 32 14.20 35.97 -8.29
N GLY A 33 14.65 36.93 -9.10
CA GLY A 33 14.21 38.32 -9.12
C GLY A 33 12.69 38.53 -9.09
N SER A 34 12.29 39.75 -8.73
CA SER A 34 10.92 40.24 -8.49
C SER A 34 9.91 40.07 -9.65
N GLY A 35 10.34 39.51 -10.77
CA GLY A 35 9.53 39.17 -11.94
C GLY A 35 8.71 37.89 -11.78
N VAL A 36 7.88 37.64 -12.78
CA VAL A 36 6.97 36.47 -12.86
C VAL A 36 7.72 35.15 -12.68
N LEU A 37 8.97 35.06 -13.17
CA LEU A 37 9.85 33.90 -13.04
C LEU A 37 10.16 33.53 -11.59
N GLY A 38 10.51 34.50 -10.73
CA GLY A 38 10.77 34.25 -9.31
C GLY A 38 9.55 33.74 -8.54
N ARG A 39 8.35 34.22 -8.91
CA ARG A 39 7.08 33.74 -8.32
C ARG A 39 6.73 32.32 -8.75
N VAL A 40 6.92 31.99 -10.04
CA VAL A 40 6.70 30.62 -10.54
C VAL A 40 7.64 29.66 -9.82
N PHE A 41 8.92 30.00 -9.73
CA PHE A 41 9.94 29.20 -9.07
C PHE A 41 9.71 29.02 -7.56
N GLY A 42 9.26 30.08 -6.86
CA GLY A 42 8.87 29.99 -5.45
C GLY A 42 7.67 29.06 -5.23
N VAL A 43 6.68 29.10 -6.14
CA VAL A 43 5.54 28.18 -6.11
C VAL A 43 6.00 26.74 -6.40
N THR A 44 6.89 26.50 -7.37
CA THR A 44 7.44 25.15 -7.62
C THR A 44 8.24 24.62 -6.43
N ALA A 45 9.01 25.45 -5.74
CA ALA A 45 9.74 25.05 -4.55
C ALA A 45 8.79 24.67 -3.40
N ILE A 46 7.73 25.46 -3.20
CA ILE A 46 6.69 25.18 -2.19
C ILE A 46 5.95 23.87 -2.52
N PHE A 47 5.50 23.67 -3.76
CA PHE A 47 4.81 22.43 -4.15
C PHE A 47 5.76 21.22 -4.16
N GLY A 48 7.02 21.41 -4.55
CA GLY A 48 8.07 20.37 -4.53
C GLY A 48 8.48 19.93 -3.12
N VAL A 49 8.22 20.73 -2.09
CA VAL A 49 8.50 20.37 -0.69
C VAL A 49 7.23 19.90 0.03
N ILE A 50 6.11 20.62 -0.12
CA ILE A 50 4.88 20.35 0.63
C ILE A 50 4.18 19.09 0.13
N VAL A 51 4.06 18.89 -1.19
CA VAL A 51 3.33 17.73 -1.72
C VAL A 51 4.03 16.41 -1.35
N PRO A 52 5.35 16.27 -1.51
CA PRO A 52 6.03 15.05 -1.08
C PRO A 52 6.07 14.87 0.43
N MET A 53 6.04 15.96 1.21
CA MET A 53 5.97 15.85 2.66
C MET A 53 4.62 15.30 3.11
N ILE A 54 3.50 15.83 2.57
CA ILE A 54 2.16 15.28 2.82
C ILE A 54 2.10 13.81 2.41
N VAL A 55 2.61 13.51 1.22
CA VAL A 55 2.66 12.17 0.67
C VAL A 55 3.54 11.21 1.48
N ALA A 56 4.73 11.64 1.94
CA ALA A 56 5.60 10.84 2.78
C ALA A 56 4.95 10.58 4.15
N THR A 57 4.18 11.54 4.65
CA THR A 57 3.42 11.41 5.89
C THR A 57 2.28 10.41 5.71
N ASP A 58 1.55 10.45 4.59
CA ASP A 58 0.49 9.49 4.26
C ASP A 58 1.03 8.08 4.04
N VAL A 59 2.14 7.96 3.30
CA VAL A 59 2.80 6.67 3.06
C VAL A 59 3.39 6.11 4.35
N TRP A 60 3.96 6.95 5.21
CA TRP A 60 4.42 6.53 6.52
C TRP A 60 3.26 6.14 7.42
N ALA A 61 2.15 6.88 7.42
CA ALA A 61 0.94 6.53 8.18
C ALA A 61 0.33 5.21 7.69
N ILE A 62 0.19 5.02 6.38
CA ILE A 62 -0.28 3.77 5.77
C ILE A 62 0.70 2.63 6.07
N ALA A 63 2.01 2.85 5.90
CA ALA A 63 3.02 1.85 6.18
C ALA A 63 3.10 1.51 7.66
N THR A 64 2.80 2.44 8.57
CA THR A 64 2.73 2.21 10.03
C THR A 64 1.46 1.46 10.39
N LEU A 65 0.31 1.85 9.84
CA LEU A 65 -0.94 1.11 9.94
C LEU A 65 -0.81 -0.33 9.41
N LEU A 66 0.02 -0.54 8.37
CA LEU A 66 0.31 -1.86 7.81
C LEU A 66 1.48 -2.60 8.48
N ASN A 67 2.40 -1.91 9.17
CA ASN A 67 3.55 -2.52 9.87
C ASN A 67 3.32 -2.77 11.36
N LEU A 68 2.19 -2.37 11.94
CA LEU A 68 1.86 -2.75 13.33
C LEU A 68 1.77 -4.28 13.54
N ASP A 69 1.81 -5.09 12.48
CA ASP A 69 1.75 -6.56 12.58
C ASP A 69 2.96 -7.34 12.04
N ALA A 70 4.07 -6.68 11.68
CA ALA A 70 5.24 -7.40 11.14
C ALA A 70 6.19 -7.93 12.23
N LYS A 71 5.69 -8.90 13.01
CA LYS A 71 6.33 -10.14 13.56
C LYS A 71 5.86 -10.44 14.99
N PRO A 72 5.44 -11.68 15.23
CA PRO A 72 6.41 -12.58 15.84
C PRO A 72 6.94 -13.55 14.79
N SER A 73 8.22 -13.38 14.42
CA SER A 73 8.98 -14.53 13.95
C SER A 73 9.34 -15.34 15.17
N ARG A 74 8.49 -16.32 15.43
CA ARG A 74 8.93 -17.63 15.85
C ARG A 74 7.83 -18.59 15.43
N SER A 75 7.90 -18.93 14.14
CA SER A 75 7.50 -20.23 13.62
C SER A 75 8.45 -21.32 14.17
N ASP A 76 8.66 -21.31 15.49
CA ASP A 76 9.18 -22.48 16.18
C ASP A 76 7.96 -23.37 16.35
N GLU A 77 7.80 -24.25 15.36
CA GLU A 77 7.16 -25.55 15.53
C GLU A 77 5.81 -25.55 16.27
N VAL A 78 4.75 -25.06 15.62
CA VAL A 78 3.47 -25.76 15.76
C VAL A 78 3.60 -27.05 14.95
N LYS A 79 4.37 -27.98 15.52
CA LYS A 79 4.33 -29.40 15.17
C LYS A 79 2.97 -29.90 15.67
N SER A 80 2.26 -30.57 14.78
CA SER A 80 0.93 -31.19 14.93
C SER A 80 -0.26 -30.25 15.16
N GLY A 81 -1.42 -30.65 14.61
CA GLY A 81 -2.73 -30.03 14.85
C GLY A 81 -3.19 -29.01 13.81
N HIS A 82 -4.39 -29.21 13.24
CA HIS A 82 -5.05 -28.30 12.30
C HIS A 82 -5.45 -26.99 13.01
N SER A 83 -4.48 -26.14 13.29
CA SER A 83 -4.69 -24.80 13.79
C SER A 83 -4.48 -23.79 12.66
N VAL A 84 -5.21 -22.69 12.71
CA VAL A 84 -5.06 -21.57 11.78
C VAL A 84 -4.79 -20.32 12.61
N TYR A 85 -3.60 -19.76 12.45
CA TYR A 85 -3.26 -18.49 13.09
C TYR A 85 -3.96 -17.35 12.38
N CYS A 86 -4.86 -16.65 13.08
CA CYS A 86 -5.45 -15.42 12.58
C CYS A 86 -4.49 -14.27 12.91
N HIS A 87 -3.81 -13.74 11.90
CA HIS A 87 -2.87 -12.62 12.07
C HIS A 87 -3.53 -11.37 12.67
N GLU A 88 -4.80 -11.12 12.34
CA GLU A 88 -5.52 -9.91 12.72
C GLU A 88 -5.91 -9.91 14.20
N THR A 89 -6.40 -11.04 14.73
CA THR A 89 -6.76 -11.17 16.16
C THR A 89 -5.57 -11.62 17.01
N LYS A 90 -4.45 -11.99 16.39
CA LYS A 90 -3.28 -12.61 17.02
C LYS A 90 -3.62 -13.90 17.80
N GLN A 91 -4.73 -14.55 17.46
CA GLN A 91 -5.20 -15.78 18.09
C GLN A 91 -4.98 -16.98 17.17
N VAL A 92 -4.61 -18.11 17.78
CA VAL A 92 -4.59 -19.41 17.12
C VAL A 92 -6.01 -19.97 17.17
N ILE A 93 -6.67 -20.07 16.02
CA ILE A 93 -7.96 -20.75 15.91
C ILE A 93 -7.64 -22.24 15.81
N VAL A 94 -7.85 -22.98 16.89
CA VAL A 94 -7.71 -24.43 16.92
C VAL A 94 -8.93 -25.01 16.20
N ILE A 95 -8.76 -25.51 14.97
CA ILE A 95 -9.87 -26.05 14.18
C ILE A 95 -10.16 -27.47 14.62
N SER A 96 -9.15 -28.29 14.87
CA SER A 96 -9.31 -29.65 15.35
C SER A 96 -8.52 -29.90 16.62
N ASP A 97 -9.07 -30.70 17.52
CA ASP A 97 -8.33 -31.27 18.64
C ASP A 97 -7.36 -32.34 18.12
N GLU A 98 -6.11 -32.29 18.58
CA GLU A 98 -5.06 -33.22 18.17
C GLU A 98 -5.34 -34.65 18.61
N VAL A 99 -6.03 -34.81 19.75
CA VAL A 99 -6.28 -36.12 20.35
C VAL A 99 -7.46 -36.82 19.67
N SER A 100 -8.58 -36.12 19.52
CA SER A 100 -9.81 -36.69 18.96
C SER A 100 -9.89 -36.61 17.43
N GLY A 101 -9.16 -35.67 16.80
CA GLY A 101 -9.32 -35.33 15.39
C GLY A 101 -10.67 -34.71 15.07
N GLU A 102 -11.43 -34.28 16.09
CA GLU A 102 -12.73 -33.64 15.95
C GLU A 102 -12.58 -32.13 15.80
N VAL A 103 -13.49 -31.54 15.03
CA VAL A 103 -13.54 -30.10 14.82
C VAL A 103 -14.04 -29.41 16.09
N VAL A 104 -13.20 -28.59 16.74
CA VAL A 104 -13.53 -27.91 18.00
C VAL A 104 -14.18 -26.56 17.75
N ALA A 105 -13.81 -25.89 16.65
CA ALA A 105 -14.36 -24.61 16.26
C ALA A 105 -15.76 -24.76 15.66
N ASP A 106 -16.60 -23.74 15.82
CA ASP A 106 -17.89 -23.63 15.16
C ASP A 106 -17.70 -23.33 13.67
N LEU A 107 -17.33 -24.38 12.92
CA LEU A 107 -17.05 -24.32 11.49
C LEU A 107 -18.31 -24.60 10.69
N PRO A 108 -18.93 -23.63 10.01
CA PRO A 108 -20.08 -23.90 9.16
C PRO A 108 -19.67 -24.65 7.89
N CYS A 109 -20.50 -25.58 7.45
CA CYS A 109 -20.34 -26.24 6.17
C CYS A 109 -20.47 -25.23 5.02
N ILE A 110 -19.54 -25.25 4.07
CA ILE A 110 -19.54 -24.30 2.93
C ILE A 110 -20.77 -24.41 2.01
N LYS A 111 -21.46 -25.55 2.03
CA LYS A 111 -22.60 -25.82 1.13
C LYS A 111 -23.95 -25.51 1.77
N CYS A 112 -24.17 -25.93 3.02
CA CYS A 112 -25.46 -25.77 3.70
C CYS A 112 -25.44 -24.91 4.96
N GLY A 113 -24.26 -24.54 5.47
CA GLY A 113 -24.11 -23.76 6.69
C GLY A 113 -24.24 -24.53 8.02
N TYR A 114 -24.45 -25.85 7.98
CA TYR A 114 -24.51 -26.70 9.19
C TYR A 114 -23.22 -26.60 10.01
N CYS A 115 -23.31 -26.52 11.35
CA CYS A 115 -22.14 -26.44 12.21
C CYS A 115 -21.42 -27.79 12.28
N LEU A 116 -20.18 -27.85 11.81
CA LEU A 116 -19.37 -29.07 11.74
C LEU A 116 -18.64 -29.40 13.06
N ARG A 117 -18.94 -28.69 14.14
CA ARG A 117 -18.32 -28.92 15.45
C ARG A 117 -18.60 -30.34 15.94
N GLY A 118 -17.58 -31.01 16.45
CA GLY A 118 -17.60 -32.39 16.91
C GLY A 118 -17.48 -33.44 15.79
N LEU A 119 -17.53 -33.06 14.51
CA LEU A 119 -17.25 -34.02 13.44
C LEU A 119 -15.76 -34.27 13.29
N LYS A 120 -15.40 -35.52 12.99
CA LYS A 120 -14.03 -35.91 12.69
C LYS A 120 -13.59 -35.40 11.32
N LEU A 121 -12.31 -35.08 11.21
CA LEU A 121 -11.68 -34.75 9.94
C LEU A 121 -11.84 -35.90 8.93
N GLY A 122 -12.13 -35.56 7.68
CA GLY A 122 -12.39 -36.53 6.61
C GLY A 122 -13.83 -37.06 6.50
N PHE A 123 -14.71 -36.76 7.46
CA PHE A 123 -16.14 -37.09 7.35
C PHE A 123 -16.88 -36.13 6.42
N GLU A 124 -18.10 -36.51 6.06
CA GLU A 124 -19.03 -35.70 5.29
C GLU A 124 -20.04 -34.99 6.19
N CYS A 125 -20.50 -33.83 5.76
CA CYS A 125 -21.58 -33.11 6.42
C CYS A 125 -22.88 -33.93 6.38
N PRO A 126 -23.54 -34.18 7.52
CA PRO A 126 -24.73 -35.03 7.58
C PRO A 126 -25.92 -34.47 6.80
N GLU A 127 -25.98 -33.15 6.61
CA GLU A 127 -27.06 -32.48 5.89
C GLU A 127 -26.90 -32.52 4.36
N CYS A 128 -25.66 -32.48 3.85
CA CYS A 128 -25.44 -32.22 2.43
C CYS A 128 -24.37 -33.09 1.74
N GLY A 129 -23.72 -33.98 2.48
CA GLY A 129 -22.63 -34.86 1.99
C GLY A 129 -21.31 -34.13 1.69
N CYS A 130 -21.21 -32.83 1.94
CA CYS A 130 -19.97 -32.10 1.65
C CYS A 130 -18.87 -32.48 2.65
N GLY A 131 -17.68 -32.87 2.16
CA GLY A 131 -16.55 -33.22 3.01
C GLY A 131 -16.12 -32.08 3.94
N VAL A 132 -15.91 -32.38 5.23
CA VAL A 132 -15.46 -31.43 6.26
C VAL A 132 -14.16 -30.72 5.86
N ASN A 133 -13.23 -31.46 5.23
CA ASN A 133 -11.97 -30.91 4.73
C ASN A 133 -12.17 -29.76 3.71
N GLY A 134 -13.23 -29.79 2.92
CA GLY A 134 -13.57 -28.71 1.99
C GLY A 134 -13.87 -27.41 2.72
N SER A 135 -14.61 -27.49 3.84
CA SER A 135 -14.95 -26.32 4.64
C SER A 135 -13.74 -25.77 5.40
N ILE A 136 -12.86 -26.64 5.89
CA ILE A 136 -11.60 -26.24 6.53
C ILE A 136 -10.66 -25.56 5.52
N ASN A 137 -10.54 -26.11 4.31
CA ASN A 137 -9.69 -25.55 3.28
C ASN A 137 -10.20 -24.18 2.82
N GLU A 138 -11.52 -23.99 2.73
CA GLU A 138 -12.09 -22.69 2.40
C GLU A 138 -11.87 -21.68 3.54
N LEU A 139 -12.04 -22.08 4.80
CA LEU A 139 -11.70 -21.21 5.95
C LEU A 139 -10.21 -20.84 5.91
N LYS A 140 -9.31 -21.81 5.68
CA LYS A 140 -7.88 -21.57 5.49
C LYS A 140 -7.61 -20.61 4.34
N ARG A 141 -8.34 -20.72 3.23
CA ARG A 141 -8.21 -19.83 2.07
C ARG A 141 -8.61 -18.40 2.42
N ILE A 142 -9.74 -18.24 3.10
CA ILE A 142 -10.26 -16.95 3.56
C ILE A 142 -9.27 -16.30 4.54
N VAL A 143 -8.73 -17.08 5.49
CA VAL A 143 -7.81 -16.57 6.52
C VAL A 143 -6.40 -16.30 5.96
N ASN A 144 -5.89 -17.13 5.06
CA ASN A 144 -4.53 -17.00 4.55
C ASN A 144 -4.36 -15.93 3.46
N MET A 145 -5.44 -15.48 2.81
CA MET A 145 -5.36 -14.38 1.86
C MET A 145 -6.51 -13.39 2.05
N PRO A 146 -6.33 -12.42 2.95
CA PRO A 146 -7.15 -11.23 2.91
C PRO A 146 -6.86 -10.49 1.60
N ASP A 147 -7.85 -10.40 0.71
CA ASP A 147 -7.71 -9.71 -0.57
C ASP A 147 -7.27 -8.24 -0.40
N TYR A 148 -7.56 -7.63 0.76
CA TYR A 148 -7.10 -6.28 1.09
C TYR A 148 -5.56 -6.14 1.06
N LEU A 149 -4.80 -7.20 1.33
CA LEU A 149 -3.33 -7.17 1.24
C LEU A 149 -2.83 -7.16 -0.22
N ARG A 150 -3.61 -7.71 -1.16
CA ARG A 150 -3.29 -7.58 -2.59
C ARG A 150 -3.59 -6.16 -3.04
N PHE A 151 -4.73 -5.61 -2.65
CA PHE A 151 -5.09 -4.22 -2.96
C PHE A 151 -4.11 -3.21 -2.38
N SER A 152 -3.62 -3.41 -1.15
CA SER A 152 -2.62 -2.50 -0.57
C SER A 152 -1.28 -2.55 -1.31
N ARG A 153 -0.89 -3.71 -1.84
CA ARG A 153 0.32 -3.84 -2.68
C ARG A 153 0.14 -3.11 -4.02
N PHE A 154 -1.02 -3.22 -4.65
CA PHE A 154 -1.32 -2.49 -5.88
C PHE A 154 -1.36 -0.98 -5.67
N ALA A 155 -1.97 -0.53 -4.57
CA ALA A 155 -1.99 0.90 -4.21
C ALA A 155 -0.57 1.44 -3.99
N LEU A 156 0.26 0.69 -3.27
CA LEU A 156 1.65 1.05 -3.04
C LEU A 156 2.47 1.07 -4.34
N SER A 157 2.30 0.09 -5.23
CA SER A 157 3.02 0.09 -6.51
C SER A 157 2.59 1.24 -7.41
N ALA A 158 1.29 1.53 -7.48
CA ALA A 158 0.76 2.67 -8.24
C ALA A 158 1.33 3.98 -7.69
N PHE A 159 1.42 4.10 -6.37
CA PHE A 159 2.04 5.24 -5.71
C PHE A 159 3.53 5.39 -6.06
N CYS A 160 4.32 4.33 -5.97
CA CYS A 160 5.74 4.36 -6.35
C CYS A 160 5.94 4.78 -7.81
N VAL A 161 5.09 4.28 -8.72
CA VAL A 161 5.13 4.65 -10.14
C VAL A 161 4.78 6.13 -10.31
N ALA A 162 3.75 6.64 -9.63
CA ALA A 162 3.36 8.04 -9.67
C ALA A 162 4.50 8.96 -9.22
N VAL A 163 5.14 8.66 -8.09
CA VAL A 163 6.31 9.41 -7.60
C VAL A 163 7.44 9.39 -8.62
N LEU A 164 7.79 8.21 -9.15
CA LEU A 164 8.84 8.07 -10.15
C LEU A 164 8.54 8.90 -11.41
N THR A 165 7.30 8.88 -11.89
CA THR A 165 6.89 9.66 -13.07
C THR A 165 7.00 11.17 -12.83
N VAL A 166 6.60 11.66 -11.65
CA VAL A 166 6.72 13.08 -11.29
C VAL A 166 8.18 13.49 -11.20
N SER A 167 9.04 12.68 -10.57
CA SER A 167 10.48 12.94 -10.50
C SER A 167 11.14 12.99 -11.89
N LEU A 168 10.78 12.07 -12.78
CA LEU A 168 11.28 12.07 -14.17
C LEU A 168 10.79 13.29 -14.96
N MET A 169 9.55 13.72 -14.76
CA MET A 169 9.03 14.94 -15.39
C MET A 169 9.79 16.17 -14.91
N LEU A 170 10.02 16.32 -13.60
CA LEU A 170 10.81 17.44 -13.07
C LEU A 170 12.24 17.45 -13.63
N LEU A 171 12.88 16.28 -13.71
CA LEU A 171 14.20 16.15 -14.34
C LEU A 171 14.18 16.58 -15.82
N SER A 172 13.13 16.19 -16.57
CA SER A 172 13.01 16.55 -17.98
C SER A 172 12.88 18.07 -18.20
N VAL A 173 12.22 18.79 -17.29
CA VAL A 173 12.10 20.25 -17.34
C VAL A 173 13.46 20.91 -17.12
N VAL A 174 14.23 20.42 -16.13
CA VAL A 174 15.59 20.92 -15.87
C VAL A 174 16.49 20.72 -17.09
N VAL A 175 16.47 19.52 -17.69
CA VAL A 175 17.26 19.21 -18.89
C VAL A 175 16.83 20.05 -20.09
N ALA A 176 15.53 20.25 -20.30
CA ALA A 176 15.04 21.10 -21.39
C ALA A 176 15.49 22.56 -21.23
N HIS A 177 15.47 23.07 -19.99
CA HIS A 177 15.93 24.42 -19.70
C HIS A 177 17.43 24.59 -19.94
N THR A 178 18.26 23.64 -19.49
CA THR A 178 19.71 23.72 -19.69
C THR A 178 20.07 23.64 -21.17
N LEU A 179 19.40 22.78 -21.94
CA LEU A 179 19.59 22.70 -23.39
C LEU A 179 19.13 23.97 -24.12
N ASN A 180 18.01 24.58 -23.71
CA ASN A 180 17.55 25.81 -24.34
C ASN A 180 18.45 27.01 -24.04
N ALA A 181 18.98 27.09 -22.81
CA ALA A 181 19.96 28.11 -22.44
C ALA A 181 21.25 27.99 -23.28
N LEU A 182 21.62 26.77 -23.69
CA LEU A 182 22.73 26.55 -24.61
C LEU A 182 22.39 26.92 -26.07
N ALA A 183 21.12 26.90 -26.45
CA ALA A 183 20.66 27.06 -27.83
C ALA A 183 20.28 28.51 -28.23
N ASN A 184 20.20 29.45 -27.28
CA ASN A 184 19.83 30.86 -27.51
C ASN A 184 18.52 31.05 -28.32
N SER A 185 17.55 30.13 -28.22
CA SER A 185 16.26 30.24 -28.89
C SER A 185 15.13 30.56 -27.90
N ASP A 186 14.60 31.79 -27.95
CA ASP A 186 13.79 32.32 -26.85
C ASP A 186 12.29 31.95 -26.88
N THR A 187 11.73 31.49 -28.01
CA THR A 187 10.26 31.45 -28.16
C THR A 187 9.62 30.06 -28.08
N GLY A 188 10.32 28.98 -28.46
CA GLY A 188 9.74 27.63 -28.48
C GLY A 188 9.69 26.94 -27.12
N ALA A 189 10.68 27.18 -26.26
CA ALA A 189 10.86 26.42 -25.03
C ALA A 189 9.82 26.72 -23.95
N ILE A 190 9.34 27.95 -23.85
CA ILE A 190 8.36 28.36 -22.84
C ILE A 190 7.05 27.58 -22.99
N PHE A 191 6.60 27.36 -24.24
CA PHE A 191 5.38 26.63 -24.52
C PHE A 191 5.51 25.14 -24.14
N ILE A 192 6.64 24.52 -24.49
CA ILE A 192 6.92 23.10 -24.18
C ILE A 192 6.98 22.88 -22.67
N VAL A 193 7.68 23.77 -21.94
CA VAL A 193 7.77 23.71 -20.47
C VAL A 193 6.38 23.87 -19.85
N GLY A 194 5.58 24.84 -20.30
CA GLY A 194 4.22 25.06 -19.81
C GLY A 194 3.33 23.83 -20.00
N CYS A 195 3.31 23.24 -21.20
CA CYS A 195 2.53 22.03 -21.47
C CYS A 195 2.98 20.84 -20.62
N SER A 196 4.29 20.65 -20.45
CA SER A 196 4.83 19.57 -19.62
C SER A 196 4.37 19.69 -18.15
N TRP A 197 4.27 20.92 -17.65
CA TRP A 197 3.86 21.19 -16.27
C TRP A 197 2.38 20.85 -16.04
N VAL A 198 1.51 21.27 -16.96
CA VAL A 198 0.07 20.94 -16.91
C VAL A 198 -0.15 19.44 -16.92
N VAL A 199 0.54 18.71 -17.80
CA VAL A 199 0.46 17.24 -17.86
C VAL A 199 0.91 16.62 -16.55
N GLY A 200 2.02 17.10 -15.96
CA GLY A 200 2.53 16.59 -14.68
C GLY A 200 1.56 16.79 -13.52
N VAL A 201 0.94 17.96 -13.43
CA VAL A 201 -0.09 18.24 -12.40
C VAL A 201 -1.29 17.33 -12.56
N VAL A 202 -1.78 17.14 -13.80
CA VAL A 202 -2.94 16.27 -14.06
C VAL A 202 -2.63 14.82 -13.67
N VAL A 203 -1.46 14.29 -14.04
CA VAL A 203 -1.03 12.93 -13.67
C VAL A 203 -0.94 12.77 -12.16
N LEU A 204 -0.40 13.77 -11.45
CA LEU A 204 -0.31 13.77 -9.99
C LEU A 204 -1.71 13.73 -9.36
N LEU A 205 -2.64 14.58 -9.81
CA LEU A 205 -4.01 14.62 -9.28
C LEU A 205 -4.74 13.29 -9.49
N ILE A 206 -4.63 12.70 -10.68
CA ILE A 206 -5.22 11.38 -10.97
C ILE A 206 -4.63 10.32 -10.05
N SER A 207 -3.31 10.34 -9.84
CA SER A 207 -2.62 9.39 -8.96
C SER A 207 -3.10 9.51 -7.50
N VAL A 208 -3.20 10.72 -6.98
CA VAL A 208 -3.71 10.99 -5.63
C VAL A 208 -5.16 10.52 -5.49
N ALA A 209 -6.02 10.81 -6.48
CA ALA A 209 -7.40 10.35 -6.48
C ALA A 209 -7.49 8.81 -6.46
N CYS A 210 -6.68 8.12 -7.29
CA CYS A 210 -6.62 6.66 -7.30
C CYS A 210 -6.19 6.11 -5.93
N ILE A 211 -5.17 6.69 -5.29
CA ILE A 211 -4.71 6.27 -3.96
C ILE A 211 -5.82 6.42 -2.93
N GLY A 212 -6.53 7.55 -2.94
CA GLY A 212 -7.67 7.79 -2.06
C GLY A 212 -8.77 6.72 -2.23
N VAL A 213 -9.15 6.42 -3.47
CA VAL A 213 -10.15 5.38 -3.77
C VAL A 213 -9.68 4.00 -3.30
N PHE A 214 -8.44 3.61 -3.61
CA PHE A 214 -7.91 2.31 -3.19
C PHE A 214 -7.79 2.18 -1.67
N SER A 215 -7.38 3.24 -0.98
CA SER A 215 -7.31 3.28 0.48
C SER A 215 -8.70 3.13 1.11
N ALA A 216 -9.68 3.86 0.59
CA ALA A 216 -11.08 3.75 1.03
C ALA A 216 -11.64 2.34 0.79
N CYS A 217 -11.42 1.76 -0.39
CA CYS A 217 -11.81 0.38 -0.68
C CYS A 217 -11.14 -0.61 0.29
N ALA A 218 -9.84 -0.48 0.54
CA ALA A 218 -9.12 -1.35 1.47
C ALA A 218 -9.70 -1.25 2.90
N ALA A 219 -10.01 -0.05 3.37
CA ALA A 219 -10.65 0.17 4.67
C ALA A 219 -12.04 -0.47 4.75
N LEU A 220 -12.87 -0.32 3.71
CA LEU A 220 -14.19 -0.95 3.65
C LEU A 220 -14.10 -2.49 3.64
N PHE A 221 -13.15 -3.04 2.88
CA PHE A 221 -12.91 -4.48 2.87
C PHE A 221 -12.47 -5.00 4.23
N ARG A 222 -11.61 -4.27 4.93
CA ARG A 222 -11.20 -4.61 6.30
C ARG A 222 -12.41 -4.66 7.24
N ILE A 223 -13.25 -3.63 7.26
CA ILE A 223 -14.45 -3.58 8.11
C ILE A 223 -15.39 -4.77 7.78
N LYS A 224 -15.58 -5.06 6.49
CA LYS A 224 -16.42 -6.20 6.08
C LYS A 224 -15.83 -7.53 6.53
N TYR A 225 -14.51 -7.68 6.44
CA TYR A 225 -13.78 -8.87 6.86
C TYR A 225 -13.85 -9.07 8.37
N GLU A 226 -13.63 -8.02 9.17
CA GLU A 226 -13.78 -8.06 10.63
C GLU A 226 -15.20 -8.51 11.03
N ARG A 227 -16.25 -7.99 10.39
CA ARG A 227 -17.64 -8.43 10.64
C ARG A 227 -17.94 -9.87 10.21
N LEU A 228 -17.22 -10.39 9.22
CA LEU A 228 -17.33 -11.81 8.85
C LEU A 228 -16.64 -12.67 9.90
N LEU A 229 -15.45 -12.26 10.34
CA LEU A 229 -14.69 -12.95 11.36
C LEU A 229 -15.44 -12.99 12.70
N GLU A 230 -16.02 -11.87 13.13
CA GLU A 230 -16.85 -11.82 14.34
C GLU A 230 -18.05 -12.77 14.27
N ARG A 231 -18.68 -12.92 13.09
CA ARG A 231 -19.81 -13.85 12.92
C ARG A 231 -19.40 -15.32 12.98
N VAL A 232 -18.17 -15.64 12.60
CA VAL A 232 -17.60 -17.00 12.69
C VAL A 232 -17.11 -17.29 14.10
N VAL A 233 -16.62 -16.28 14.84
CA VAL A 233 -16.04 -16.47 16.19
C VAL A 233 -17.07 -16.41 17.32
N ARG A 234 -18.14 -15.60 17.22
CA ARG A 234 -19.11 -15.40 18.32
C ARG A 234 -20.27 -16.40 18.37
N LYS A 235 -20.34 -17.40 17.50
CA LYS A 235 -21.43 -18.38 17.47
C LYS A 235 -20.89 -19.76 17.74
#